data_AF-A0A7C5W7U6-F1
#
_entry.id   AF-A0A7C5W7U6-F1
#
_cell.length_a   1.000
_cell.length_b   1.000
_cell.length_c   1.000
_cell.angle_alpha   90.00
_cell.angle_beta   90.00
_cell.angle_gamma   90.00
#
_symmetry.space_group_name_H-M   'P 1'
#
loop_
_entity.id
_entity.type
_entity.pdbx_description
1 polymer ?
#
loop_
_entity_poly.entity_id
_entity_poly.type
_entity_poly.pdbx_seq_one_letter_code
_entity_poly.pdbx_strand_id
1 'polypeptide(L)'
;MRENDGESRRRPCLNFYIDRCTGPCAGMISRSDYRENVRRLSMFVSGSRTSVLDELDKKMRELSEALRYEDAAAMRDQLNALRSLDQRGSLDDTSHPVVAPIDLTEGLDDLQQALALPSRPRLIDGMDASNLGASEAVGAVVTFADGKPQRGGYRRFRIKTVEGQDDYAAVSEIAERRYGRLLSENAALPDVVLVDGGIGHLRAVRSVLDALGILEKTALLSLAKENETVYGAAAMLPLELPPRSAGKRLLMYVRDEAHRFAQHYHHILRRKFILE
;
A
#
# COMPACT_ATOMS: atom_id res chain seq x y z
N MET A 1 11.56 -2.21 45.90
CA MET A 1 10.99 -0.93 45.43
C MET A 1 9.99 -1.27 44.32
N ARG A 2 8.72 -1.42 44.74
CA ARG A 2 7.47 -1.67 44.01
C ARG A 2 7.39 -2.91 43.10
N GLU A 3 7.11 -4.03 43.75
CA GLU A 3 6.17 -5.04 43.26
C GLU A 3 4.83 -4.37 42.92
N ASN A 4 4.24 -4.73 41.78
CA ASN A 4 2.91 -4.29 41.41
C ASN A 4 2.21 -5.49 40.75
N ASP A 5 1.65 -6.34 41.59
CA ASP A 5 0.57 -7.26 41.25
C ASP A 5 -0.63 -6.43 40.77
N GLY A 6 -1.09 -6.66 39.53
CA GLY A 6 -2.12 -5.84 38.91
C GLY A 6 -2.23 -6.08 37.41
N GLU A 7 -2.90 -7.17 37.08
CA GLU A 7 -3.19 -7.69 35.75
C GLU A 7 -3.85 -6.63 34.83
N SER A 8 -3.03 -5.94 34.05
CA SER A 8 -3.45 -5.19 32.86
C SER A 8 -2.66 -5.77 31.69
N ARG A 9 -3.16 -6.87 31.11
CA ARG A 9 -2.71 -7.33 29.79
C ARG A 9 -3.05 -6.23 28.79
N ARG A 10 -2.10 -5.31 28.56
CA ARG A 10 -2.24 -4.26 27.54
C ARG A 10 -2.50 -4.96 26.22
N ARG A 11 -3.54 -4.54 25.49
CA ARG A 11 -3.82 -5.07 24.16
C ARG A 11 -2.57 -4.88 23.26
N PRO A 12 -2.11 -5.92 22.55
CA PRO A 12 -1.01 -5.79 21.62
C PRO A 12 -1.28 -4.70 20.58
N CYS A 13 -0.23 -4.06 20.09
CA CYS A 13 -0.36 -3.10 19.00
C CYS A 13 -0.66 -3.81 17.68
N LEU A 14 -0.99 -3.03 16.63
CA LEU A 14 -1.32 -3.54 15.30
C LEU A 14 -0.27 -4.53 14.78
N ASN A 15 1.03 -4.27 15.01
CA ASN A 15 2.12 -5.12 14.53
C ASN A 15 2.02 -6.57 15.02
N PHE A 16 1.42 -6.82 16.19
CA PHE A 16 1.17 -8.18 16.65
C PHE A 16 0.05 -8.86 15.85
N TYR A 17 -1.05 -8.14 15.58
CA TYR A 17 -2.19 -8.66 14.84
C TYR A 17 -1.95 -8.83 13.34
N ILE A 18 -0.86 -8.25 12.81
CA ILE A 18 -0.42 -8.45 11.42
C ILE A 18 0.85 -9.28 11.33
N ASP A 19 1.19 -10.03 12.39
CA ASP A 19 2.33 -10.96 12.46
C ASP A 19 3.72 -10.34 12.20
N ARG A 20 3.87 -9.03 12.45
CA ARG A 20 5.16 -8.30 12.35
C ARG A 20 5.83 -8.08 13.71
N CYS A 21 5.23 -8.52 14.81
CA CYS A 21 5.75 -8.35 16.16
C CYS A 21 5.24 -9.47 17.07
N THR A 22 6.09 -9.99 17.95
CA THR A 22 5.73 -11.06 18.91
C THR A 22 4.97 -10.56 20.15
N GLY A 23 4.66 -9.25 20.22
CA GLY A 23 3.85 -8.66 21.29
C GLY A 23 4.45 -8.72 22.71
N PRO A 24 5.77 -8.47 22.92
CA PRO A 24 6.39 -8.52 24.25
C PRO A 24 5.80 -7.49 25.22
N CYS A 25 5.34 -6.34 24.72
CA CYS A 25 4.71 -5.28 25.50
C CYS A 25 3.33 -5.67 26.09
N ALA A 26 2.70 -6.70 25.53
CA ALA A 26 1.41 -7.24 25.93
C ALA A 26 1.52 -8.61 26.62
N GLY A 27 2.75 -9.13 26.79
CA GLY A 27 3.00 -10.45 27.36
C GLY A 27 2.58 -11.61 26.46
N MET A 28 2.51 -11.40 25.14
CA MET A 28 2.15 -12.46 24.17
C MET A 28 3.30 -13.41 23.84
N ILE A 29 4.51 -13.09 24.30
CA ILE A 29 5.71 -13.92 24.21
C ILE A 29 6.39 -13.95 25.57
N SER A 30 6.97 -15.09 25.92
CA SER A 30 7.73 -15.23 27.17
C SER A 30 9.02 -14.40 27.13
N ARG A 31 9.53 -14.02 28.31
CA ARG A 31 10.77 -13.25 28.40
C ARG A 31 11.98 -14.03 27.90
N SER A 32 11.99 -15.36 28.05
CA SER A 32 13.04 -16.23 27.52
C SER A 32 13.01 -16.28 25.99
N ASP A 33 11.84 -16.47 25.40
CA ASP A 33 11.71 -16.61 23.94
C ASP A 33 11.98 -15.29 23.22
N TYR A 34 11.53 -14.16 23.80
CA TYR A 34 11.85 -12.85 23.25
C TYR A 34 13.35 -12.55 23.32
N ARG A 35 14.03 -12.93 24.41
CA ARG A 35 15.49 -12.79 24.53
C ARG A 35 16.22 -13.64 23.50
N GLU A 36 15.76 -14.85 23.22
CA GLU A 36 16.38 -15.69 22.19
C GLU A 36 16.20 -15.07 20.80
N ASN A 37 15.03 -14.50 20.50
CA ASN A 37 14.81 -13.77 19.25
C ASN A 37 15.77 -12.57 19.10
N VAL A 38 15.97 -11.80 20.17
CA VAL A 38 16.93 -10.68 20.18
C VAL A 38 18.36 -11.18 20.02
N ARG A 39 18.75 -12.27 20.72
CA ARG A 39 20.08 -12.87 20.62
C ARG A 39 20.38 -13.32 19.18
N ARG A 40 19.44 -14.01 18.54
CA ARG A 40 19.56 -14.45 17.14
C ARG A 40 19.68 -13.28 16.17
N LEU A 41 18.86 -12.23 16.37
CA LEU A 41 18.95 -11.01 15.58
C LEU A 41 20.32 -10.31 15.75
N SER A 42 20.80 -10.19 17.00
CA SER A 42 22.10 -9.61 17.28
C SER A 42 23.23 -10.40 16.63
N MET A 43 23.22 -11.75 16.71
CA MET A 43 24.20 -12.61 16.04
C MET A 43 24.18 -12.47 14.52
N PHE A 44 22.98 -12.35 13.94
CA PHE A 44 22.82 -12.14 12.50
C PHE A 44 23.42 -10.79 12.05
N VAL A 45 23.10 -9.71 12.77
CA VAL A 45 23.59 -8.35 12.45
C VAL A 45 25.09 -8.20 12.72
N SER A 46 25.65 -8.92 13.70
CA SER A 46 27.08 -8.86 14.05
C SER A 46 27.98 -9.73 13.16
N GLY A 47 27.48 -10.25 12.03
CA GLY A 47 28.28 -10.98 11.05
C GLY A 47 28.33 -12.50 11.21
N SER A 48 27.64 -13.07 12.21
CA SER A 48 27.54 -14.53 12.41
C SER A 48 26.33 -15.10 11.67
N ARG A 49 26.24 -14.78 10.38
CA ARG A 49 25.09 -15.10 9.51
C ARG A 49 24.96 -16.60 9.22
N THR A 50 26.07 -17.25 8.89
CA THR A 50 26.14 -18.70 8.59
C THR A 50 25.63 -19.51 9.78
N SER A 51 26.05 -19.18 11.00
CA SER A 51 25.59 -19.88 12.20
C SER A 51 24.08 -19.77 12.46
N VAL A 52 23.44 -18.67 12.09
CA VAL A 52 21.98 -18.51 12.26
C VAL A 52 21.22 -19.35 11.22
N LEU A 53 21.71 -19.39 9.98
CA LEU A 53 21.12 -20.26 8.93
C LEU A 53 21.27 -21.74 9.27
N ASP A 54 22.43 -22.14 9.78
CA ASP A 54 22.71 -23.52 10.17
C ASP A 54 21.85 -23.95 11.39
N GLU A 55 21.63 -23.05 12.35
CA GLU A 55 20.76 -23.30 13.50
C GLU A 55 19.30 -23.52 13.05
N LEU A 56 18.80 -22.68 12.13
CA LEU A 56 17.44 -22.80 11.58
C LEU A 56 17.27 -24.05 10.71
N ASP A 57 18.27 -24.41 9.90
CA ASP A 57 18.24 -25.64 9.08
C ASP A 57 18.22 -26.88 9.98
N LYS A 58 19.07 -26.91 11.02
CA LYS A 58 19.09 -27.99 12.00
C LYS A 58 17.74 -28.13 12.71
N LYS A 59 17.16 -27.01 13.18
CA LYS A 59 15.86 -26.99 13.84
C LYS A 59 14.73 -27.49 12.93
N MET A 60 14.75 -27.09 11.66
CA MET A 60 13.80 -27.56 10.65
C MET A 60 13.90 -29.08 10.47
N ARG A 61 15.11 -29.64 10.36
CA ARG A 61 15.33 -31.09 10.21
C ARG A 61 14.86 -31.86 11.42
N GLU A 62 15.20 -31.42 12.63
CA GLU A 62 14.75 -32.03 13.89
C GLU A 62 13.21 -32.09 13.96
N LEU A 63 12.52 -31.01 13.56
CA LEU A 63 11.06 -30.95 13.53
C LEU A 63 10.46 -31.86 12.46
N SER A 64 11.11 -31.96 11.29
CA SER A 64 10.69 -32.85 10.22
C SER A 64 10.87 -34.32 10.59
N GLU A 65 11.95 -34.69 11.27
CA GLU A 65 12.19 -36.03 11.81
C GLU A 65 11.18 -36.39 12.90
N ALA A 66 10.75 -35.40 13.70
CA ALA A 66 9.69 -35.55 14.69
C ALA A 66 8.26 -35.49 14.11
N LEU A 67 8.10 -35.51 12.77
CA LEU A 67 6.81 -35.45 12.06
C LEU A 67 5.98 -34.18 12.33
N ARG A 68 6.62 -33.09 12.79
CA ARG A 68 6.00 -31.78 13.05
C ARG A 68 6.11 -30.88 11.83
N TYR A 69 5.37 -31.22 10.78
CA TYR A 69 5.53 -30.60 9.46
C TYR A 69 5.17 -29.12 9.40
N GLU A 70 4.17 -28.65 10.16
CA GLU A 70 3.78 -27.23 10.19
C GLU A 70 4.90 -26.36 10.80
N ASP A 71 5.47 -26.81 11.92
CA ASP A 71 6.59 -26.12 12.57
C ASP A 71 7.86 -26.17 11.70
N ALA A 72 8.11 -27.29 11.02
CA ALA A 72 9.21 -27.42 10.08
C ALA A 72 9.03 -26.49 8.86
N ALA A 73 7.81 -26.37 8.33
CA ALA A 73 7.49 -25.45 7.25
C ALA A 73 7.73 -23.98 7.67
N ALA A 74 7.34 -23.60 8.88
CA ALA A 74 7.62 -22.27 9.41
C ALA A 74 9.12 -21.97 9.48
N MET A 75 9.95 -22.92 9.94
CA MET A 75 11.40 -22.77 9.97
C MET A 75 12.02 -22.70 8.56
N ARG A 76 11.52 -23.51 7.61
CA ARG A 76 11.92 -23.46 6.21
C ARG A 76 11.64 -22.10 5.57
N ASP A 77 10.45 -21.56 5.83
CA ASP A 77 10.03 -20.29 5.25
C ASP A 77 10.86 -19.12 5.83
N GLN A 78 11.20 -19.17 7.12
CA GLN A 78 12.16 -18.26 7.75
C GLN A 78 13.57 -18.37 7.14
N LEU A 79 14.05 -19.60 6.88
CA LEU A 79 15.34 -19.87 6.26
C LEU A 79 15.40 -19.30 4.83
N ASN A 80 14.34 -19.47 4.05
CA ASN A 80 14.22 -18.92 2.70
C ASN A 80 14.16 -17.38 2.71
N ALA A 81 13.43 -16.79 3.65
CA ALA A 81 13.39 -15.34 3.83
C ALA A 81 14.80 -14.78 4.11
N LEU A 82 15.54 -15.38 5.04
CA LEU A 82 16.91 -14.96 5.36
C LEU A 82 17.90 -15.19 4.20
N ARG A 83 17.75 -16.27 3.43
CA ARG A 83 18.54 -16.51 2.22
C ARG A 83 18.24 -15.48 1.14
N SER A 84 16.98 -15.10 0.95
CA SER A 84 16.60 -14.08 -0.06
C SER A 84 17.18 -12.69 0.21
N LEU A 85 17.61 -12.41 1.44
CA LEU A 85 18.34 -11.19 1.75
C LEU A 85 19.74 -11.15 1.07
N ASP A 86 20.31 -12.28 0.63
CA ASP A 86 21.53 -12.30 -0.20
C ASP A 86 21.34 -11.61 -1.55
N GLN A 87 20.12 -11.64 -2.10
CA GLN A 87 19.87 -11.06 -3.42
C GLN A 87 19.79 -9.53 -3.40
N ARG A 88 19.91 -8.91 -2.22
CA ARG A 88 19.88 -7.45 -2.02
C ARG A 88 21.21 -6.92 -1.48
N GLY A 89 22.28 -7.06 -2.26
CA GLY A 89 23.52 -6.26 -2.14
C GLY A 89 24.40 -6.53 -0.91
N SER A 90 25.72 -6.60 -1.12
CA SER A 90 26.72 -6.70 -0.06
C SER A 90 26.91 -5.36 0.66
N LEU A 91 27.14 -5.40 1.98
CA LEU A 91 27.36 -4.21 2.82
C LEU A 91 28.71 -3.50 2.57
N ASP A 92 29.62 -4.11 1.80
CA ASP A 92 30.86 -3.46 1.34
C ASP A 92 30.66 -2.56 0.13
N ASP A 93 29.45 -2.59 -0.45
CA ASP A 93 29.02 -1.59 -1.40
C ASP A 93 28.36 -0.45 -0.63
N THR A 94 29.15 0.56 -0.23
CA THR A 94 28.60 1.84 0.27
C THR A 94 27.78 2.58 -0.80
N SER A 95 27.63 2.02 -2.01
CA SER A 95 26.42 2.21 -2.79
C SER A 95 25.32 1.25 -2.33
N HIS A 96 24.90 1.41 -1.06
CA HIS A 96 23.46 1.48 -0.91
C HIS A 96 23.02 2.49 -1.97
N PRO A 97 22.02 2.19 -2.83
CA PRO A 97 21.19 3.29 -3.18
C PRO A 97 20.70 3.76 -1.79
N VAL A 98 21.32 4.83 -1.27
CA VAL A 98 20.54 6.00 -0.90
C VAL A 98 19.50 5.98 -2.00
N VAL A 99 18.28 5.53 -1.69
CA VAL A 99 17.17 5.62 -2.63
C VAL A 99 17.25 7.09 -2.96
N ALA A 100 17.89 7.42 -4.11
CA ALA A 100 18.28 8.77 -4.42
C ALA A 100 16.96 9.49 -4.25
N PRO A 101 16.85 10.44 -3.30
CA PRO A 101 15.55 10.87 -2.78
C PRO A 101 14.67 11.06 -3.98
N ILE A 102 13.70 10.15 -4.17
CA ILE A 102 13.15 9.86 -5.50
C ILE A 102 12.85 11.21 -6.08
N ASP A 103 13.53 11.58 -7.16
CA ASP A 103 13.26 12.88 -7.73
C ASP A 103 11.93 12.74 -8.47
N LEU A 104 10.85 12.85 -7.71
CA LEU A 104 9.48 12.77 -8.19
C LEU A 104 9.23 13.90 -9.19
N THR A 105 10.10 14.92 -9.23
CA THR A 105 10.06 15.93 -10.28
C THR A 105 10.39 15.31 -11.65
N GLU A 106 11.44 14.49 -11.78
CA GLU A 106 11.68 13.73 -13.03
C GLU A 106 10.49 12.84 -13.41
N GLY A 107 9.78 12.29 -12.40
CA GLY A 107 8.56 11.51 -12.62
C GLY A 107 7.42 12.29 -13.27
N LEU A 108 7.30 13.60 -13.00
CA LEU A 108 6.29 14.44 -13.64
C LEU A 108 6.62 14.73 -15.10
N ASP A 109 7.90 14.94 -15.42
CA ASP A 109 8.36 15.24 -16.77
C ASP A 109 8.20 14.00 -17.67
N ASP A 110 8.54 12.82 -17.14
CA ASP A 110 8.31 11.52 -17.78
C ASP A 110 6.80 11.24 -17.99
N LEU A 111 5.96 11.55 -16.99
CA LEU A 111 4.50 11.45 -17.16
C LEU A 111 3.95 12.40 -18.22
N GLN A 112 4.44 13.64 -18.27
CA GLN A 112 4.04 14.59 -19.30
C GLN A 112 4.31 14.02 -20.69
N GLN A 113 5.52 13.49 -20.91
CA GLN A 113 5.92 12.93 -22.20
C GLN A 113 5.10 11.67 -22.53
N ALA A 114 4.96 10.74 -21.59
CA ALA A 114 4.27 9.48 -21.82
C ALA A 114 2.77 9.64 -22.09
N LEU A 115 2.13 10.65 -21.46
CA LEU A 115 0.71 10.94 -21.61
C LEU A 115 0.42 12.02 -22.67
N ALA A 116 1.46 12.56 -23.30
CA ALA A 116 1.38 13.68 -24.23
C ALA A 116 0.59 14.88 -23.66
N LEU A 117 0.82 15.20 -22.38
CA LEU A 117 0.13 16.32 -21.73
C LEU A 117 0.64 17.65 -22.26
N PRO A 118 -0.24 18.66 -22.41
CA PRO A 118 0.14 19.99 -22.92
C PRO A 118 1.13 20.71 -21.99
N SER A 119 1.12 20.38 -20.71
CA SER A 119 2.04 20.91 -19.71
C SER A 119 2.33 19.88 -18.63
N ARG A 120 3.38 20.11 -17.86
CA ARG A 120 3.76 19.27 -16.73
C ARG A 120 2.60 19.15 -15.72
N PRO A 121 2.18 17.93 -15.34
CA PRO A 121 1.09 17.75 -14.40
C PRO A 121 1.52 18.27 -13.02
N ARG A 122 0.66 19.05 -12.39
CA ARG A 122 0.88 19.60 -11.04
C ARG A 122 0.04 18.87 -10.02
N LEU A 123 -1.23 18.62 -10.32
CA LEU A 123 -2.17 17.96 -9.42
C LEU A 123 -2.49 16.56 -9.92
N ILE A 124 -2.28 15.56 -9.07
CA ILE A 124 -2.61 14.16 -9.36
C ILE A 124 -3.53 13.65 -8.25
N ASP A 125 -4.74 13.23 -8.59
CA ASP A 125 -5.64 12.55 -7.65
C ASP A 125 -5.51 11.03 -7.84
N GLY A 126 -5.33 10.30 -6.75
CA GLY A 126 -5.33 8.83 -6.69
C GLY A 126 -6.56 8.32 -5.97
N MET A 127 -7.29 7.37 -6.56
CA MET A 127 -8.52 6.81 -5.99
C MET A 127 -8.36 5.32 -5.67
N ASP A 128 -8.86 4.92 -4.51
CA ASP A 128 -9.08 3.52 -4.14
C ASP A 128 -10.54 3.37 -3.70
N ALA A 129 -11.23 2.39 -4.27
CA ALA A 129 -12.53 1.91 -3.80
C ALA A 129 -12.31 0.49 -3.29
N SER A 130 -12.59 0.25 -2.01
CA SER A 130 -12.35 -1.06 -1.38
C SER A 130 -13.61 -1.58 -0.72
N ASN A 131 -14.08 -2.72 -1.21
CA ASN A 131 -15.33 -3.34 -0.81
C ASN A 131 -15.04 -4.63 -0.04
N LEU A 132 -14.74 -4.49 1.25
CA LEU A 132 -14.37 -5.62 2.11
C LEU A 132 -15.61 -6.22 2.80
N GLY A 133 -16.52 -6.78 1.99
CA GLY A 133 -17.65 -7.60 2.46
C GLY A 133 -18.85 -6.81 3.00
N ALA A 134 -19.78 -7.52 3.66
CA ALA A 134 -21.16 -7.13 4.01
C ALA A 134 -21.34 -5.88 4.91
N SER A 135 -20.27 -5.13 5.21
CA SER A 135 -20.30 -3.93 6.05
C SER A 135 -19.69 -2.74 5.31
N GLU A 136 -20.55 -1.76 4.99
CA GLU A 136 -20.27 -0.43 4.40
C GLU A 136 -19.09 -0.34 3.41
N ALA A 137 -19.40 -0.24 2.11
CA ALA A 137 -18.42 0.13 1.10
C ALA A 137 -17.79 1.50 1.43
N VAL A 138 -16.46 1.59 1.34
CA VAL A 138 -15.73 2.85 1.53
C VAL A 138 -14.66 3.03 0.48
N GLY A 139 -14.27 4.28 0.28
CA GLY A 139 -13.15 4.61 -0.57
C GLY A 139 -12.44 5.87 -0.14
N ALA A 140 -11.40 6.18 -0.88
CA ALA A 140 -10.48 7.24 -0.58
C ALA A 140 -9.98 7.91 -1.85
N VAL A 141 -9.75 9.22 -1.73
CA VAL A 141 -9.01 10.01 -2.71
C VAL A 141 -7.83 10.64 -2.00
N VAL A 142 -6.64 10.46 -2.56
CA VAL A 142 -5.41 11.15 -2.15
C VAL A 142 -5.02 12.13 -3.24
N THR A 143 -4.41 13.25 -2.86
CA THR A 143 -3.97 14.28 -3.80
C THR A 143 -2.47 14.46 -3.70
N PHE A 144 -1.80 14.51 -4.83
CA PHE A 144 -0.40 14.86 -4.96
C PHE A 144 -0.30 16.22 -5.64
N ALA A 145 0.59 17.07 -5.14
CA ALA A 145 0.92 18.36 -5.71
C ALA A 145 2.42 18.39 -6.01
N ASP A 146 2.79 18.70 -7.25
CA ASP A 146 4.17 18.77 -7.72
C ASP A 146 4.97 17.50 -7.33
N GLY A 147 4.32 16.33 -7.54
CA GLY A 147 4.90 15.01 -7.28
C GLY A 147 4.91 14.59 -5.81
N LYS A 148 4.42 15.42 -4.88
CA LYS A 148 4.47 15.15 -3.44
C LYS A 148 3.07 14.97 -2.82
N PRO A 149 2.92 14.09 -1.81
CA PRO A 149 1.66 13.94 -1.09
C PRO A 149 1.14 15.25 -0.47
N GLN A 150 -0.04 15.71 -0.89
CA GLN A 150 -0.71 16.89 -0.36
C GLN A 150 -1.87 16.48 0.55
N ARG A 151 -1.56 16.21 1.84
CA ARG A 151 -2.53 15.67 2.82
C ARG A 151 -3.80 16.52 2.97
N GLY A 152 -3.72 17.83 2.78
CA GLY A 152 -4.90 18.73 2.81
C GLY A 152 -5.96 18.40 1.75
N GLY A 153 -5.56 17.76 0.64
CA GLY A 153 -6.45 17.30 -0.42
C GLY A 153 -7.13 15.96 -0.17
N TYR A 154 -6.71 15.21 0.85
CA TYR A 154 -7.16 13.83 1.06
C TYR A 154 -8.60 13.78 1.51
N ARG A 155 -9.39 12.85 0.97
CA ARG A 155 -10.81 12.68 1.32
C ARG A 155 -11.16 11.21 1.45
N ARG A 156 -12.06 10.92 2.38
CA ARG A 156 -12.62 9.59 2.62
C ARG A 156 -14.10 9.63 2.30
N PHE A 157 -14.59 8.55 1.73
CA PHE A 157 -15.95 8.42 1.27
C PHE A 157 -16.53 7.18 1.93
N ARG A 158 -17.66 7.36 2.62
CA ARG A 158 -18.58 6.26 2.89
C ARG A 158 -19.56 6.22 1.72
N ILE A 159 -19.63 5.08 1.06
CA ILE A 159 -20.49 4.84 -0.11
C ILE A 159 -21.90 4.58 0.41
N LYS A 160 -22.88 5.23 -0.20
CA LYS A 160 -24.27 5.24 0.29
C LYS A 160 -25.24 4.59 -0.69
N THR A 161 -24.94 4.61 -1.98
CA THR A 161 -25.89 4.26 -3.04
C THR A 161 -25.74 2.84 -3.56
N VAL A 162 -24.75 2.09 -3.08
CA VAL A 162 -24.43 0.75 -3.58
C VAL A 162 -24.93 -0.31 -2.61
N GLU A 163 -25.90 -1.11 -3.05
CA GLU A 163 -26.28 -2.36 -2.39
C GLU A 163 -25.48 -3.53 -2.99
N GLY A 164 -24.65 -4.21 -2.18
CA GLY A 164 -23.87 -5.37 -2.60
C GLY A 164 -22.43 -5.08 -3.06
N GLN A 165 -21.83 -6.04 -3.77
CA GLN A 165 -20.46 -5.95 -4.28
C GLN A 165 -20.41 -5.31 -5.69
N ASP A 166 -20.67 -4.01 -5.78
CA ASP A 166 -20.46 -3.24 -7.03
C ASP A 166 -19.38 -2.17 -6.84
N ASP A 167 -18.14 -2.58 -7.09
CA ASP A 167 -16.95 -1.74 -6.96
C ASP A 167 -16.92 -0.62 -8.03
N TYR A 168 -17.59 -0.83 -9.17
CA TYR A 168 -17.70 0.17 -10.22
C TYR A 168 -18.65 1.30 -9.83
N ALA A 169 -19.80 0.98 -9.24
CA ALA A 169 -20.71 1.97 -8.72
C ALA A 169 -20.06 2.77 -7.56
N ALA A 170 -19.28 2.11 -6.71
CA ALA A 170 -18.56 2.77 -5.62
C ALA A 170 -17.53 3.79 -6.13
N VAL A 171 -16.71 3.43 -7.14
CA VAL A 171 -15.73 4.36 -7.70
C VAL A 171 -16.40 5.53 -8.44
N SER A 172 -17.53 5.29 -9.12
CA SER A 172 -18.33 6.35 -9.73
C SER A 172 -18.87 7.34 -8.69
N GLU A 173 -19.43 6.85 -7.58
CA GLU A 173 -19.95 7.72 -6.50
C GLU A 173 -18.84 8.60 -5.92
N ILE A 174 -17.64 8.04 -5.72
CA ILE A 174 -16.47 8.79 -5.25
C ILE A 174 -16.10 9.90 -6.24
N ALA A 175 -15.98 9.55 -7.52
CA ALA A 175 -15.60 10.50 -8.57
C ALA A 175 -16.64 11.63 -8.70
N GLU A 176 -17.93 11.30 -8.72
CA GLU A 176 -19.01 12.29 -8.81
C GLU A 176 -18.96 13.29 -7.65
N ARG A 177 -18.84 12.77 -6.42
CA ARG A 177 -18.82 13.60 -5.21
C ARG A 177 -17.54 14.43 -5.12
N ARG A 178 -16.40 13.87 -5.51
CA ARG A 178 -15.11 14.57 -5.50
C ARG A 178 -15.11 15.73 -6.49
N TYR A 179 -15.40 15.45 -7.75
CA TYR A 179 -15.27 16.44 -8.82
C TYR A 179 -16.44 17.40 -8.90
N GLY A 180 -17.67 16.94 -8.62
CA GLY A 180 -18.82 17.83 -8.47
C GLY A 180 -18.59 18.88 -7.39
N ARG A 181 -17.96 18.50 -6.27
CA ARG A 181 -17.57 19.46 -5.22
C ARG A 181 -16.51 20.44 -5.70
N LEU A 182 -15.44 19.99 -6.35
CA LEU A 182 -14.40 20.87 -6.88
C LEU A 182 -14.98 21.90 -7.86
N LEU A 183 -15.89 21.47 -8.74
CA LEU A 183 -16.60 22.37 -9.66
C LEU A 183 -17.48 23.38 -8.91
N SER A 184 -18.25 22.94 -7.91
CA SER A 184 -19.12 23.83 -7.12
C SER A 184 -18.35 24.86 -6.30
N GLU A 185 -17.15 24.50 -5.82
CA GLU A 185 -16.27 25.37 -5.04
C GLU A 185 -15.33 26.19 -5.94
N ASN A 186 -15.44 26.06 -7.27
CA ASN A 186 -14.53 26.64 -8.26
C ASN A 186 -13.05 26.40 -7.93
N ALA A 187 -12.75 25.20 -7.42
CA ALA A 187 -11.41 24.76 -7.05
C ALA A 187 -10.67 24.15 -8.24
N ALA A 188 -9.34 24.12 -8.17
CA ALA A 188 -8.51 23.51 -9.20
C ALA A 188 -8.83 22.02 -9.38
N LEU A 189 -9.03 21.60 -10.63
CA LEU A 189 -9.16 20.20 -11.02
C LEU A 189 -7.78 19.54 -11.07
N PRO A 190 -7.67 18.22 -10.84
CA PRO A 190 -6.42 17.51 -11.09
C PRO A 190 -6.10 17.47 -12.59
N ASP A 191 -4.81 17.47 -12.92
CA ASP A 191 -4.31 17.27 -14.28
C ASP A 191 -4.34 15.77 -14.64
N VAL A 192 -4.17 14.91 -13.63
CA VAL A 192 -4.18 13.45 -13.77
C VAL A 192 -5.04 12.83 -12.68
N VAL A 193 -5.89 11.89 -13.07
CA VAL A 193 -6.69 11.04 -12.19
C VAL A 193 -6.23 9.61 -12.36
N LEU A 194 -5.75 9.00 -11.28
CA LEU A 194 -5.34 7.61 -11.23
C LEU A 194 -6.36 6.80 -10.43
N VAL A 195 -6.89 5.74 -11.03
CA VAL A 195 -7.81 4.81 -10.38
C VAL A 195 -7.08 3.50 -10.06
N ASP A 196 -7.12 3.06 -8.80
CA ASP A 196 -6.66 1.73 -8.41
C ASP A 196 -7.71 0.70 -8.86
N GLY A 197 -7.39 -0.03 -9.93
CA GLY A 197 -8.34 -0.95 -10.55
C GLY A 197 -8.03 -1.20 -12.03
N GLY A 198 -8.72 -2.18 -12.60
CA GLY A 198 -8.63 -2.49 -14.03
C GLY A 198 -9.50 -1.59 -14.91
N ILE A 199 -9.58 -1.95 -16.20
CA ILE A 199 -10.30 -1.21 -17.24
C ILE A 199 -11.80 -0.96 -16.93
N GLY A 200 -12.45 -1.82 -16.14
CA GLY A 200 -13.83 -1.62 -15.70
C GLY A 200 -13.99 -0.36 -14.84
N HIS A 201 -13.07 -0.16 -13.89
CA HIS A 201 -13.05 1.04 -13.04
C HIS A 201 -12.72 2.30 -13.85
N LEU A 202 -11.81 2.17 -14.81
CA LEU A 202 -11.49 3.25 -15.75
C LEU A 202 -12.73 3.73 -16.52
N ARG A 203 -13.54 2.78 -17.04
CA ARG A 203 -14.79 3.10 -17.76
C ARG A 203 -15.80 3.80 -16.86
N ALA A 204 -15.96 3.29 -15.64
CA ALA A 204 -16.89 3.85 -14.66
C ALA A 204 -16.57 5.34 -14.37
N VAL A 205 -15.31 5.63 -14.05
CA VAL A 205 -14.87 7.02 -13.79
C VAL A 205 -14.91 7.88 -15.06
N ARG A 206 -14.58 7.32 -16.24
CA ARG A 206 -14.67 8.06 -17.51
C ARG A 206 -16.08 8.59 -17.75
N SER A 207 -17.10 7.76 -17.57
CA SER A 207 -18.50 8.17 -17.76
C SER A 207 -18.89 9.32 -16.84
N VAL A 208 -18.38 9.34 -15.60
CA VAL A 208 -18.61 10.43 -14.63
C VAL A 208 -17.93 11.72 -15.07
N LEU A 209 -16.65 11.65 -15.46
CA LEU A 209 -15.91 12.84 -15.90
C LEU A 209 -16.52 13.46 -17.17
N ASP A 210 -17.04 12.62 -18.07
CA ASP A 210 -17.74 13.04 -19.28
C ASP A 210 -19.07 13.74 -18.93
N ALA A 211 -19.88 13.15 -18.05
CA ALA A 211 -21.12 13.75 -17.57
C ALA A 211 -20.91 15.09 -16.84
N LEU A 212 -19.77 15.25 -16.16
CA LEU A 212 -19.36 16.50 -15.52
C LEU A 212 -18.70 17.51 -16.48
N GLY A 213 -18.47 17.14 -17.74
CA GLY A 213 -17.86 18.01 -18.75
C GLY A 213 -16.38 18.33 -18.49
N ILE A 214 -15.66 17.45 -17.78
CA ILE A 214 -14.25 17.65 -17.41
C ILE A 214 -13.30 16.61 -18.00
N LEU A 215 -13.81 15.65 -18.79
CA LEU A 215 -12.99 14.59 -19.39
C LEU A 215 -11.81 15.14 -20.20
N GLU A 216 -12.00 16.22 -20.96
CA GLU A 216 -10.95 16.86 -21.77
C GLU A 216 -9.98 17.73 -20.93
N LYS A 217 -10.27 17.95 -19.64
CA LYS A 217 -9.46 18.78 -18.74
C LYS A 217 -8.52 17.98 -17.86
N THR A 218 -8.70 16.66 -17.81
CA THR A 218 -7.89 15.77 -16.97
C THR A 218 -7.52 14.51 -17.74
N ALA A 219 -6.27 14.08 -17.62
CA ALA A 219 -5.89 12.75 -18.06
C ALA A 219 -6.43 11.72 -17.05
N LEU A 220 -7.10 10.68 -17.53
CA LEU A 220 -7.63 9.60 -16.71
C LEU A 220 -6.86 8.31 -16.97
N LEU A 221 -6.37 7.70 -15.89
CA LEU A 221 -5.55 6.50 -15.88
C LEU A 221 -6.10 5.47 -14.92
N SER A 222 -5.82 4.19 -15.18
CA SER A 222 -5.99 3.11 -14.21
C SER A 222 -4.75 2.25 -14.14
N LEU A 223 -4.45 1.71 -12.96
CA LEU A 223 -3.29 0.86 -12.72
C LEU A 223 -3.75 -0.48 -12.15
N ALA A 224 -3.65 -1.55 -12.94
CA ALA A 224 -4.03 -2.89 -12.51
C ALA A 224 -2.95 -3.53 -11.61
N LYS A 225 -3.36 -4.18 -10.52
CA LYS A 225 -2.48 -4.70 -9.48
C LYS A 225 -1.57 -5.86 -9.90
N GLU A 226 -2.03 -6.73 -10.81
CA GLU A 226 -1.30 -7.96 -11.18
C GLU A 226 -0.13 -7.73 -12.14
N ASN A 227 -0.28 -6.79 -13.09
CA ASN A 227 0.70 -6.57 -14.17
C ASN A 227 1.27 -5.15 -14.19
N GLU A 228 0.88 -4.28 -13.25
CA GLU A 228 1.20 -2.84 -13.23
C GLU A 228 0.94 -2.15 -14.58
N THR A 229 -0.04 -2.66 -15.31
CA THR A 229 -0.43 -2.13 -16.61
C THR A 229 -1.19 -0.84 -16.39
N VAL A 230 -0.69 0.24 -16.97
CA VAL A 230 -1.40 1.52 -17.00
C VAL A 230 -2.34 1.50 -18.19
N TYR A 231 -3.59 1.93 -18.02
CA TYR A 231 -4.52 2.14 -19.13
C TYR A 231 -4.90 3.61 -19.18
N GLY A 232 -4.77 4.24 -20.35
CA GLY A 232 -5.18 5.63 -20.57
C GLY A 232 -6.59 5.72 -21.15
N ALA A 233 -7.41 6.65 -20.67
CA ALA A 233 -8.80 6.80 -21.09
C ALA A 233 -8.95 7.21 -22.57
N ALA A 234 -8.02 7.98 -23.14
CA ALA A 234 -8.11 8.46 -24.52
C ALA A 234 -8.14 7.31 -25.55
N ALA A 235 -7.31 6.29 -25.34
CA ALA A 235 -7.23 5.15 -26.24
C ALA A 235 -7.91 3.88 -25.69
N MET A 236 -8.18 3.80 -24.38
CA MET A 236 -8.53 2.56 -23.67
C MET A 236 -7.53 1.42 -23.92
N LEU A 237 -6.34 1.77 -24.40
CA LEU A 237 -5.23 0.87 -24.68
C LEU A 237 -4.27 0.86 -23.48
N PRO A 238 -3.55 -0.26 -23.26
CA PRO A 238 -2.40 -0.27 -22.37
C PRO A 238 -1.42 0.83 -22.77
N LEU A 239 -1.09 1.70 -21.82
CA LEU A 239 0.04 2.61 -21.93
C LEU A 239 1.26 1.86 -21.42
N GLU A 240 2.15 1.49 -22.35
CA GLU A 240 3.42 0.88 -21.98
C GLU A 240 4.36 1.94 -21.43
N LEU A 241 4.36 2.09 -20.09
CA LEU A 241 5.43 2.78 -19.40
C LEU A 241 6.59 1.81 -19.16
N PRO A 242 7.84 2.19 -19.46
CA PRO A 242 8.99 1.34 -19.16
C PRO A 242 8.99 0.92 -17.68
N PRO A 243 9.28 -0.35 -17.33
CA PRO A 243 9.17 -0.86 -15.96
C PRO A 243 9.99 -0.09 -14.90
N ARG A 244 11.02 0.64 -15.31
CA ARG A 244 11.89 1.46 -14.44
C ARG A 244 11.77 2.97 -14.67
N SER A 245 10.75 3.40 -15.41
CA SER A 245 10.49 4.82 -15.69
C SER A 245 10.12 5.58 -14.41
N ALA A 246 10.49 6.86 -14.35
CA ALA A 246 10.23 7.69 -13.18
C ALA A 246 8.72 7.95 -13.01
N GLY A 247 8.00 8.11 -14.12
CA GLY A 247 6.56 8.31 -14.17
C GLY A 247 5.79 7.08 -13.68
N LYS A 248 6.16 5.86 -14.09
CA LYS A 248 5.52 4.64 -13.57
C LYS A 248 5.69 4.52 -12.05
N ARG A 249 6.89 4.81 -11.53
CA ARG A 249 7.15 4.81 -10.08
C ARG A 249 6.30 5.85 -9.34
N LEU A 250 6.10 7.04 -9.92
CA LEU A 250 5.21 8.05 -9.36
C LEU A 250 3.76 7.56 -9.33
N LEU A 251 3.24 6.95 -10.41
CA LEU A 251 1.89 6.39 -10.42
C LEU A 251 1.72 5.26 -9.40
N MET A 252 2.71 4.38 -9.26
CA MET A 252 2.72 3.35 -8.22
C MET A 252 2.67 3.98 -6.83
N TYR A 253 3.42 5.06 -6.59
CA TYR A 253 3.41 5.74 -5.31
C TYR A 253 2.03 6.38 -5.00
N VAL A 254 1.40 7.01 -6.00
CA VAL A 254 0.04 7.55 -5.86
C VAL A 254 -0.95 6.46 -5.52
N ARG A 255 -0.91 5.31 -6.22
CA ARG A 255 -1.76 4.14 -5.94
C ARG A 255 -1.54 3.62 -4.53
N ASP A 256 -0.29 3.35 -4.17
CA ASP A 256 0.06 2.75 -2.88
C ASP A 256 -0.36 3.66 -1.71
N GLU A 257 -0.27 4.99 -1.89
CA GLU A 257 -0.74 5.96 -0.91
C GLU A 257 -2.28 6.01 -0.83
N ALA A 258 -2.99 5.90 -1.96
CA ALA A 258 -4.45 5.79 -1.99
C ALA A 258 -4.92 4.54 -1.24
N HIS A 259 -4.30 3.40 -1.55
CA HIS A 259 -4.58 2.12 -0.91
C HIS A 259 -4.29 2.16 0.59
N ARG A 260 -3.13 2.69 1.00
CA ARG A 260 -2.77 2.89 2.42
C ARG A 260 -3.80 3.77 3.15
N PHE A 261 -4.26 4.83 2.51
CA PHE A 261 -5.22 5.76 3.10
C PHE A 261 -6.62 5.16 3.25
N ALA A 262 -7.05 4.33 2.28
CA ALA A 262 -8.29 3.56 2.31
C ALA A 262 -8.28 2.50 3.40
N GLN A 263 -7.25 1.65 3.45
CA GLN A 263 -7.09 0.61 4.48
C GLN A 263 -7.12 1.19 5.90
N HIS A 264 -6.45 2.34 6.10
CA HIS A 264 -6.48 3.01 7.39
C HIS A 264 -7.91 3.44 7.79
N TYR A 265 -8.75 3.84 6.83
CA TYR A 265 -10.14 4.20 7.11
C TYR A 265 -10.98 2.98 7.52
N HIS A 266 -10.82 1.86 6.82
CA HIS A 266 -11.43 0.58 7.19
C HIS A 266 -11.10 0.19 8.64
N HIS A 267 -9.82 0.32 9.04
CA HIS A 267 -9.41 0.04 10.42
C HIS A 267 -10.10 0.94 11.46
N ILE A 268 -10.31 2.22 11.15
CA ILE A 268 -11.02 3.16 12.02
C ILE A 268 -12.48 2.73 12.17
N LEU A 269 -13.16 2.42 11.06
CA LEU A 269 -14.57 2.06 11.07
C LEU A 269 -14.84 0.76 11.81
N ARG A 270 -14.01 -0.28 11.59
CA ARG A 270 -14.11 -1.54 12.33
C ARG A 270 -13.92 -1.36 13.84
N ARG A 271 -12.99 -0.49 14.26
CA ARG A 271 -12.81 -0.19 15.69
C ARG A 271 -14.02 0.49 16.30
N LYS A 272 -14.69 1.37 15.55
CA LYS A 272 -15.88 2.08 16.03
C LYS A 272 -17.07 1.12 16.16
N PHE A 273 -17.23 0.20 15.22
CA PHE A 273 -18.28 -0.83 15.24
C PHE A 273 -18.11 -1.84 16.39
N ILE A 274 -16.88 -2.15 16.81
CA ILE A 274 -16.60 -3.05 17.94
C ILE A 274 -16.89 -2.37 19.31
N LEU A 275 -17.08 -1.05 19.34
CA LEU A 275 -17.28 -0.26 20.55
C LEU A 275 -18.75 0.20 20.75
N GLU A 276 -19.65 -0.12 19.82
CA GLU A 276 -21.11 0.05 19.94
C GLU A 276 -21.76 -1.33 20.20
#